data_AF-A0A8I2YJH5-F1
#
_entry.id   AF-A0A8I2YJH5-F1
#
_cell.length_a   1.000
_cell.length_b   1.000
_cell.length_c   1.000
_cell.angle_alpha   90.00
_cell.angle_beta   90.00
_cell.angle_gamma   90.00
#
_symmetry.space_group_name_H-M   'P 1'
#
loop_
_entity.id
_entity.type
_entity.pdbx_description
1 polymer ?
#
loop_
_entity_poly.entity_id
_entity_poly.type
_entity_poly.pdbx_seq_one_letter_code
_entity_poly.pdbx_strand_id
1 'polypeptide(L)'
;MRVQYSLSEEQLEESIAADHASKLAEWRQQVSEWEVDRSRPNPYEHKGGTLTIAAVRLELAKEDASDLLQGIRTNVHEDCSMSTFLSTGLELEELQCRLKRDKAEKGLHATDTQEARLIERSSSLQWRIDGWVKLQQLLLPMVTAERTKQAAEIDSMAGPPELFDLMLPSKVVANL
;
A
#
# COMPACT_ATOMS: atom_id res chain seq x y z
N MET A 1 14.77 9.68 25.86
CA MET A 1 14.23 9.06 24.62
C MET A 1 15.31 8.38 23.76
N ARG A 2 16.35 7.78 24.37
CA ARG A 2 17.43 7.07 23.63
C ARG A 2 17.55 5.57 24.00
N VAL A 3 16.83 5.15 25.04
CA VAL A 3 16.92 3.82 25.65
C VAL A 3 15.92 2.83 25.03
N GLN A 4 14.79 3.31 24.49
CA GLN A 4 13.82 2.41 23.83
C GLN A 4 14.27 1.95 22.45
N TYR A 5 15.01 2.78 21.70
CA TYR A 5 15.52 2.41 20.37
C TYR A 5 16.61 1.33 20.43
N SER A 6 17.51 1.39 21.42
CA SER A 6 18.55 0.37 21.58
C SER A 6 17.95 -0.99 21.95
N LEU A 7 16.93 -1.00 22.82
CA LEU A 7 16.25 -2.24 23.22
C LEU A 7 15.50 -2.88 22.04
N SER A 8 14.88 -2.07 21.16
CA SER A 8 14.20 -2.58 19.97
C SER A 8 15.16 -3.15 18.92
N GLU A 9 16.36 -2.57 18.80
CA GLU A 9 17.38 -3.04 17.87
C GLU A 9 17.98 -4.37 18.34
N GLU A 10 18.33 -4.47 19.63
CA GLU A 10 18.84 -5.71 20.23
C GLU A 10 17.81 -6.86 20.15
N GLN A 11 16.53 -6.59 20.41
CA GLN A 11 15.47 -7.58 20.28
C GLN A 11 15.25 -8.05 18.83
N LEU A 12 15.36 -7.14 17.87
CA LEU A 12 15.26 -7.46 16.45
C LEU A 12 16.44 -8.35 16.02
N GLU A 13 17.66 -7.98 16.42
CA GLU A 13 18.85 -8.78 16.12
C GLU A 13 18.77 -10.17 16.75
N GLU A 14 18.30 -10.28 17.98
CA GLU A 14 18.13 -11.56 18.68
C GLU A 14 17.07 -12.45 18.00
N SER A 15 15.95 -11.88 17.57
CA SER A 15 14.91 -12.60 16.83
C SER A 15 15.39 -13.08 15.47
N ILE A 16 16.08 -12.23 14.70
CA ILE A 16 16.61 -12.62 13.39
C ILE A 16 17.73 -13.66 13.57
N ALA A 17 18.55 -13.55 14.61
CA ALA A 17 19.57 -14.54 14.94
C ALA A 17 18.96 -15.90 15.31
N ALA A 18 17.86 -15.94 16.05
CA ALA A 18 17.19 -17.18 16.44
C ALA A 18 16.67 -17.96 15.22
N ASP A 19 16.01 -17.29 14.28
CA ASP A 19 15.34 -17.95 13.15
C ASP A 19 16.22 -18.06 11.90
N HIS A 20 17.21 -17.17 11.75
CA HIS A 20 17.96 -16.98 10.50
C HIS A 20 19.46 -16.71 10.71
N ALA A 21 20.07 -17.22 11.79
CA ALA A 21 21.51 -17.09 12.09
C ALA A 21 22.43 -17.31 10.87
N SER A 22 22.17 -18.36 10.08
CA SER A 22 22.99 -18.70 8.91
C SER A 22 22.95 -17.61 7.83
N LYS A 23 21.76 -17.08 7.51
CA LYS A 23 21.59 -16.00 6.53
C LYS A 23 22.19 -14.69 7.02
N LEU A 24 22.09 -14.41 8.33
CA LEU A 24 22.73 -13.26 8.97
C LEU A 24 24.25 -13.32 8.86
N ALA A 25 24.85 -14.49 9.13
CA ALA A 25 26.29 -14.69 9.02
C ALA A 25 26.76 -14.51 7.57
N GLU A 26 26.04 -15.10 6.62
CA GLU A 26 26.31 -14.94 5.18
C GLU A 26 26.22 -13.47 4.75
N TRP A 27 25.17 -12.76 5.16
CA TRP A 27 25.00 -11.35 4.83
C TRP A 27 26.08 -10.46 5.44
N ARG A 28 26.43 -10.66 6.72
CA ARG A 28 27.53 -9.95 7.40
C ARG A 28 28.87 -10.17 6.70
N GLN A 29 29.12 -11.39 6.21
CA GLN A 29 30.30 -11.69 5.41
C GLN A 29 30.27 -10.92 4.08
N GLN A 30 29.15 -10.93 3.35
CA GLN A 30 29.01 -10.18 2.10
C GLN A 30 29.22 -8.66 2.29
N VAL A 31 28.73 -8.10 3.40
CA VAL A 31 28.96 -6.69 3.77
C VAL A 31 30.44 -6.43 4.04
N SER A 32 31.09 -7.23 4.87
CA SER A 32 32.51 -7.06 5.18
C SER A 32 33.38 -7.16 3.93
N GLU A 33 33.09 -8.12 3.05
CA GLU A 33 33.82 -8.31 1.79
C GLU A 33 33.64 -7.12 0.84
N TRP A 34 32.43 -6.56 0.76
CA TRP A 34 32.13 -5.39 -0.07
C TRP A 34 32.70 -4.08 0.48
N GLU A 35 32.71 -3.92 1.81
CA GLU A 35 33.33 -2.75 2.46
C GLU A 35 34.84 -2.71 2.26
N VAL A 36 35.49 -3.88 2.28
CA VAL A 36 36.92 -4.02 1.99
C VAL A 36 37.20 -3.83 0.49
N ASP A 37 36.34 -4.36 -0.37
CA ASP A 37 36.48 -4.31 -1.82
C ASP A 37 35.16 -3.95 -2.52
N ARG A 38 35.01 -2.68 -2.89
CA ARG A 38 33.80 -2.16 -3.55
C ARG A 38 33.58 -2.69 -4.96
N SER A 39 34.52 -3.46 -5.53
CA SER A 39 34.33 -4.15 -6.81
C SER A 39 33.51 -5.44 -6.68
N ARG A 40 33.32 -5.94 -5.44
CA ARG A 40 32.48 -7.09 -5.15
C ARG A 40 30.99 -6.76 -5.30
N PRO A 41 30.12 -7.77 -5.43
CA PRO A 41 28.67 -7.56 -5.53
C PRO A 41 28.15 -6.81 -4.30
N ASN A 42 27.41 -5.72 -4.54
CA ASN A 42 26.84 -4.91 -3.48
C ASN A 42 25.75 -5.72 -2.73
N PRO A 43 25.92 -5.99 -1.43
CA PRO A 43 24.93 -6.75 -0.65
C PRO A 43 23.63 -6.00 -0.42
N TYR A 44 23.61 -4.67 -0.63
CA TYR A 44 22.42 -3.84 -0.55
C TYR A 44 21.64 -3.77 -1.87
N GLU A 45 22.24 -4.22 -2.98
CA GLU A 45 21.51 -4.34 -4.24
C GLU A 45 20.57 -5.55 -4.19
N HIS A 46 19.37 -5.35 -4.71
CA HIS A 46 18.40 -6.43 -4.81
C HIS A 46 18.90 -7.50 -5.79
N LYS A 47 19.20 -8.69 -5.28
CA LYS A 47 19.71 -9.83 -6.07
C LYS A 47 18.62 -10.65 -6.77
N GLY A 48 17.35 -10.33 -6.54
CA GLY A 48 16.22 -11.02 -7.16
C GLY A 48 15.94 -10.53 -8.57
N GLY A 49 15.34 -11.40 -9.40
CA GLY A 49 14.75 -10.96 -10.67
C GLY A 49 13.64 -9.95 -10.41
N THR A 50 13.44 -9.00 -11.33
CA THR A 50 12.39 -7.98 -11.20
C THR A 50 11.02 -8.65 -11.16
N LEU A 51 10.48 -8.85 -9.96
CA LEU A 51 9.12 -9.33 -9.78
C LEU A 51 8.17 -8.22 -10.20
N THR A 52 7.41 -8.45 -11.27
CA THR A 52 6.45 -7.45 -11.74
C THR A 52 5.20 -7.48 -10.87
N ILE A 53 4.54 -6.33 -10.71
CA ILE A 53 3.25 -6.24 -10.00
C ILE A 53 2.23 -7.23 -10.62
N ALA A 54 2.27 -7.42 -11.93
CA ALA A 54 1.43 -8.39 -12.62
C ALA A 54 1.71 -9.84 -12.20
N ALA A 55 2.98 -10.20 -11.98
CA ALA A 55 3.36 -11.51 -11.48
C ALA A 55 2.85 -11.74 -10.04
N VAL A 56 3.01 -10.74 -9.17
CA VAL A 56 2.47 -10.79 -7.79
C VAL A 56 0.95 -10.97 -7.80
N ARG A 57 0.24 -10.18 -8.62
CA ARG A 57 -1.22 -10.29 -8.76
C ARG A 57 -1.66 -11.66 -9.27
N LEU A 58 -0.90 -12.24 -10.20
CA LEU A 58 -1.18 -13.58 -10.71
C LEU A 58 -1.02 -14.65 -9.62
N GLU A 59 0.03 -14.53 -8.80
CA GLU A 59 0.29 -15.45 -7.69
C GLU A 59 -0.81 -15.37 -6.63
N LEU A 60 -1.15 -14.15 -6.19
CA LEU A 60 -2.24 -13.91 -5.24
C LEU A 60 -3.60 -14.41 -5.77
N ALA A 61 -3.89 -14.21 -7.06
CA ALA A 61 -5.13 -14.72 -7.67
C ALA A 61 -5.18 -16.26 -7.72
N LYS A 62 -4.03 -16.92 -7.89
CA LYS A 62 -3.94 -18.39 -7.82
C LYS A 62 -4.14 -18.91 -6.41
N GLU A 63 -3.56 -18.22 -5.42
CA GLU A 63 -3.76 -18.53 -3.99
C GLU A 63 -5.23 -18.40 -3.62
N ASP A 64 -5.87 -17.27 -3.94
CA ASP A 64 -7.31 -17.04 -3.69
C ASP A 64 -8.19 -18.12 -4.36
N ALA A 65 -7.86 -18.53 -5.59
CA ALA A 65 -8.59 -19.60 -6.28
C ALA A 65 -8.38 -20.98 -5.63
N SER A 66 -7.17 -21.26 -5.14
CA SER A 66 -6.85 -22.49 -4.41
C SER A 66 -7.59 -22.55 -3.08
N ASP A 67 -7.60 -21.47 -2.32
CA ASP A 67 -8.32 -21.36 -1.04
C ASP A 67 -9.82 -21.62 -1.23
N LEU A 68 -10.40 -21.04 -2.30
CA LEU A 68 -11.80 -21.23 -2.65
C LEU A 68 -12.12 -22.70 -2.96
N LEU A 69 -11.25 -23.39 -3.71
CA LEU A 69 -11.42 -24.83 -4.01
C LEU A 69 -11.28 -25.70 -2.76
N GLN A 70 -10.43 -25.31 -1.82
CA GLN A 70 -10.22 -26.03 -0.56
C GLN A 70 -11.30 -25.71 0.49
N GLY A 71 -12.22 -24.78 0.21
CA GLY A 71 -13.24 -24.33 1.14
C GLY A 71 -12.68 -23.51 2.31
N ILE A 72 -11.45 -23.01 2.19
CA ILE A 72 -10.83 -22.13 3.16
C ILE A 72 -11.52 -20.77 3.04
N ARG A 73 -12.29 -20.38 4.05
CA ARG A 73 -12.96 -19.07 4.09
C ARG A 73 -11.99 -18.00 4.62
N THR A 74 -11.00 -17.64 3.82
CA THR A 74 -10.13 -16.48 4.08
C THR A 74 -10.81 -15.16 3.66
N ASN A 75 -11.79 -15.22 2.76
CA ASN A 75 -12.51 -14.04 2.28
C ASN A 75 -13.66 -13.64 3.21
N VAL A 76 -13.59 -12.41 3.72
CA VAL A 76 -14.63 -11.79 4.55
C VAL A 76 -15.85 -11.35 3.71
N HIS A 77 -15.68 -11.19 2.39
CA HIS A 77 -16.75 -10.86 1.43
C HIS A 77 -16.75 -11.84 0.25
N GLU A 78 -17.93 -12.25 -0.21
CA GLU A 78 -18.12 -13.30 -1.23
C GLU A 78 -17.49 -12.93 -2.58
N ASP A 79 -17.54 -11.65 -2.95
CA ASP A 79 -17.01 -11.14 -4.22
C ASP A 79 -15.63 -10.46 -4.12
N CYS A 80 -15.00 -10.40 -2.94
CA CYS A 80 -13.77 -9.63 -2.77
C CYS A 80 -12.79 -10.26 -1.77
N SER A 81 -11.63 -10.68 -2.27
CA SER A 81 -10.50 -11.07 -1.44
C SER A 81 -9.73 -9.86 -0.91
N MET A 82 -9.00 -10.06 0.19
CA MET A 82 -8.13 -9.01 0.75
C MET A 82 -7.04 -8.57 -0.24
N SER A 83 -6.50 -9.50 -1.03
CA SER A 83 -5.50 -9.20 -2.07
C SER A 83 -6.06 -8.25 -3.13
N THR A 84 -7.32 -8.49 -3.56
CA THR A 84 -8.05 -7.68 -4.52
C THR A 84 -8.40 -6.32 -3.93
N PHE A 85 -8.87 -6.28 -2.68
CA PHE A 85 -9.15 -5.04 -1.97
C PHE A 85 -7.92 -4.13 -1.84
N LEU A 86 -6.76 -4.69 -1.49
CA LEU A 86 -5.52 -3.93 -1.39
C LEU A 86 -5.03 -3.46 -2.77
N SER A 87 -5.09 -4.33 -3.78
CA SER A 87 -4.72 -4.00 -5.15
C SER A 87 -5.55 -2.85 -5.71
N THR A 88 -6.87 -2.86 -5.47
CA THR A 88 -7.76 -1.78 -5.88
C THR A 88 -7.49 -0.49 -5.12
N GLY A 89 -7.17 -0.55 -3.82
CA GLY A 89 -6.76 0.63 -3.05
C GLY A 89 -5.51 1.32 -3.60
N LEU A 90 -4.50 0.54 -4.02
CA LEU A 90 -3.28 1.06 -4.65
C LEU A 90 -3.58 1.69 -6.01
N GLU A 91 -4.44 1.08 -6.82
CA GLU A 91 -4.87 1.67 -8.10
C GLU A 91 -5.60 3.01 -7.88
N LEU A 92 -6.43 3.12 -6.85
CA LEU A 92 -7.09 4.39 -6.51
C LEU A 92 -6.08 5.47 -6.14
N GLU A 93 -5.06 5.14 -5.36
CA GLU A 93 -3.98 6.09 -5.01
C GLU A 93 -3.21 6.56 -6.26
N GLU A 94 -2.92 5.65 -7.19
CA GLU A 94 -2.30 6.01 -8.48
C GLU A 94 -3.21 6.94 -9.30
N LEU A 95 -4.51 6.66 -9.35
CA LEU A 95 -5.50 7.50 -10.02
C LEU A 95 -5.60 8.89 -9.38
N GLN A 96 -5.56 8.98 -8.05
CA GLN A 96 -5.50 10.25 -7.33
C GLN A 96 -4.24 11.04 -7.71
N CYS A 97 -3.07 10.42 -7.67
CA CYS A 97 -1.79 11.05 -8.03
C CYS A 97 -1.80 11.56 -9.48
N ARG A 98 -2.30 10.76 -10.42
CA ARG A 98 -2.43 11.17 -11.82
C ARG A 98 -3.39 12.34 -11.97
N LEU A 99 -4.55 12.31 -11.32
CA LEU A 99 -5.53 13.40 -11.40
C LEU A 99 -4.99 14.70 -10.79
N LYS A 100 -4.22 14.63 -9.69
CA LYS A 100 -3.52 15.81 -9.13
C LYS A 100 -2.58 16.43 -10.15
N ARG A 101 -1.76 15.58 -10.78
CA ARG A 101 -0.79 16.04 -11.78
C ARG A 101 -1.49 16.65 -12.99
N ASP A 102 -2.51 15.99 -13.53
CA ASP A 102 -3.28 16.49 -14.68
C ASP A 102 -3.97 17.83 -14.35
N LYS A 103 -4.50 18.00 -13.12
CA LYS A 103 -5.10 19.28 -12.67
C LYS A 103 -4.04 20.37 -12.49
N ALA A 104 -2.85 20.04 -12.00
CA ALA A 104 -1.74 20.99 -11.82
C ALA A 104 -1.11 21.42 -13.16
N GLU A 105 -1.06 20.52 -14.14
CA GLU A 105 -0.58 20.79 -15.50
C GLU A 105 -1.61 21.55 -16.36
N LYS A 106 -2.84 21.77 -15.86
CA LYS A 106 -3.89 22.55 -16.54
C LYS A 106 -3.42 24.00 -16.71
N GLY A 107 -2.99 24.35 -17.92
CA GLY A 107 -2.63 25.71 -18.29
C GLY A 107 -3.83 26.67 -18.28
N LEU A 108 -3.55 27.97 -18.27
CA LEU A 108 -4.55 29.06 -18.20
C LEU A 108 -5.58 29.04 -19.36
N HIS A 109 -5.30 28.32 -20.44
CA HIS A 109 -6.14 28.19 -21.63
C HIS A 109 -6.52 26.73 -21.93
N ALA A 110 -6.90 25.98 -20.90
CA ALA A 110 -7.46 24.64 -21.11
C ALA A 110 -8.74 24.74 -21.96
N THR A 111 -8.89 23.84 -22.93
CA THR A 111 -10.09 23.77 -23.75
C THR A 111 -11.25 23.17 -22.95
N ASP A 112 -12.49 23.52 -23.31
CA ASP A 112 -13.69 22.95 -22.68
C ASP A 112 -13.69 21.42 -22.72
N THR A 113 -13.12 20.83 -23.77
CA THR A 113 -12.95 19.37 -23.89
C THR A 113 -11.94 18.80 -22.88
N GLN A 114 -10.84 19.52 -22.60
CA GLN A 114 -9.89 19.11 -21.56
C GLN A 114 -10.49 19.23 -20.16
N GLU A 115 -11.26 20.28 -19.92
CA GLU A 115 -11.97 20.49 -18.66
C GLU A 115 -13.03 19.42 -18.40
N ALA A 116 -13.86 19.11 -19.40
CA ALA A 116 -14.86 18.04 -19.33
C ALA A 116 -14.21 16.69 -18.96
N ARG A 117 -13.09 16.35 -19.61
CA ARG A 117 -12.34 15.10 -19.32
C ARG A 117 -11.83 15.04 -17.88
N LEU A 118 -11.36 16.15 -17.32
CA LEU A 118 -10.91 16.20 -15.93
C LEU A 118 -12.06 16.01 -14.95
N ILE A 119 -13.21 16.64 -15.23
CA ILE A 119 -14.43 16.49 -14.43
C ILE A 119 -14.91 15.03 -14.47
N GLU A 120 -15.02 14.44 -15.65
CA GLU A 120 -15.42 13.03 -15.82
C GLU A 120 -14.49 12.07 -15.07
N ARG A 121 -13.17 12.27 -15.17
CA ARG A 121 -12.18 11.48 -14.41
C ARG A 121 -12.34 11.66 -12.91
N SER A 122 -12.56 12.90 -12.45
CA SER A 122 -12.80 13.23 -11.04
C SER A 122 -14.05 12.52 -10.52
N SER A 123 -15.18 12.61 -11.24
CA SER A 123 -16.42 11.94 -10.87
C SER A 123 -16.25 10.42 -10.86
N SER A 124 -15.63 9.84 -11.88
CA SER A 124 -15.38 8.39 -11.93
C SER A 124 -14.52 7.92 -10.75
N LEU A 125 -13.49 8.69 -10.39
CA LEU A 125 -12.66 8.41 -9.22
C LEU A 125 -13.47 8.46 -7.92
N GLN A 126 -14.31 9.48 -7.74
CA GLN A 126 -15.19 9.58 -6.56
C GLN A 126 -16.08 8.34 -6.40
N TRP A 127 -16.75 7.92 -7.47
CA TRP A 127 -17.61 6.72 -7.42
C TRP A 127 -16.86 5.46 -7.03
N ARG A 128 -15.62 5.30 -7.51
CA ARG A 128 -14.78 4.15 -7.16
C ARG A 128 -14.30 4.22 -5.71
N ILE A 129 -13.94 5.41 -5.22
CA ILE A 129 -13.60 5.64 -3.82
C ILE A 129 -14.79 5.29 -2.93
N ASP A 130 -16.00 5.76 -3.26
CA ASP A 130 -17.20 5.48 -2.47
C ASP A 130 -17.51 3.98 -2.39
N GLY A 131 -17.35 3.26 -3.51
CA GLY A 131 -17.48 1.80 -3.55
C GLY A 131 -16.43 1.09 -2.69
N TRP A 132 -15.18 1.51 -2.80
CA TRP A 132 -14.07 0.93 -2.05
C TRP A 132 -14.17 1.21 -0.54
N VAL A 133 -14.58 2.41 -0.13
CA VAL A 133 -14.82 2.74 1.29
C VAL A 133 -15.91 1.86 1.90
N LYS A 134 -16.97 1.52 1.16
CA LYS A 134 -17.98 0.57 1.64
C LYS A 134 -17.40 -0.82 1.90
N LEU A 135 -16.50 -1.30 1.03
CA LEU A 135 -15.79 -2.57 1.25
C LEU A 135 -14.83 -2.47 2.44
N GLN A 136 -14.14 -1.33 2.59
CA GLN A 136 -13.27 -1.07 3.73
C GLN A 136 -14.02 -1.18 5.06
N GLN A 137 -15.29 -0.78 5.11
CA GLN A 137 -16.10 -0.89 6.34
C GLN A 137 -16.28 -2.32 6.82
N LEU A 138 -16.38 -3.26 5.89
CA LEU A 138 -16.52 -4.67 6.19
C LEU A 138 -15.18 -5.33 6.48
N LEU A 139 -14.17 -5.04 5.66
CA LEU A 139 -12.86 -5.71 5.72
C LEU A 139 -11.95 -5.15 6.83
N LEU A 140 -12.05 -3.86 7.12
CA LEU A 140 -11.17 -3.13 8.05
C LEU A 140 -12.01 -2.26 9.00
N PRO A 141 -12.72 -2.86 9.97
CA PRO A 141 -13.63 -2.15 10.87
C PRO A 141 -12.91 -1.09 11.73
N MET A 142 -11.63 -1.29 12.06
CA MET A 142 -10.85 -0.31 12.82
C MET A 142 -10.69 1.02 12.07
N VAL A 143 -10.44 0.97 10.75
CA VAL A 143 -10.28 2.19 9.93
C VAL A 143 -11.61 2.95 9.84
N THR A 144 -12.73 2.22 9.91
CA THR A 144 -14.07 2.82 9.91
C THR A 144 -14.33 3.61 11.18
N ALA A 145 -13.97 3.06 12.35
CA ALA A 145 -14.11 3.77 13.61
C ALA A 145 -13.35 5.11 13.61
N GLU A 146 -12.13 5.10 13.07
CA GLU A 146 -11.32 6.32 12.94
C GLU A 146 -11.94 7.31 11.95
N ARG A 147 -12.46 6.84 10.80
CA ARG A 147 -13.16 7.70 9.85
C ARG A 147 -14.43 8.33 10.45
N THR A 148 -15.20 7.58 11.23
CA THR A 148 -16.39 8.10 11.93
C THR A 148 -16.01 9.18 12.95
N LYS A 149 -14.91 8.97 13.68
CA LYS A 149 -14.37 9.96 14.60
C LYS A 149 -13.97 11.25 13.88
N GLN A 150 -13.22 11.15 12.77
CA GLN A 150 -12.82 12.31 11.97
C GLN A 150 -14.02 13.04 11.34
N ALA A 151 -15.05 12.31 10.91
CA ALA A 151 -16.28 12.90 10.36
C ALA A 151 -17.10 13.65 11.43
N ALA A 152 -17.02 13.25 12.69
CA ALA A 152 -17.67 13.98 13.80
C ALA A 152 -16.93 15.28 14.16
N GLU A 153 -15.64 15.36 13.88
CA GLU A 153 -14.80 16.54 14.13
C GLU A 153 -14.79 17.54 12.96
N ILE A 154 -15.03 17.06 11.73
CA ILE A 154 -14.99 17.88 10.50
C ILE A 154 -16.36 17.83 9.80
N ASP A 155 -17.14 18.91 9.92
CA ASP A 155 -18.48 19.11 9.31
C ASP A 155 -18.48 19.17 7.75
N SER A 156 -17.37 18.81 7.11
CA SER A 156 -17.23 18.82 5.65
C SER A 156 -16.22 17.77 5.17
N MET A 157 -16.70 16.55 4.93
CA MET A 157 -15.97 15.49 4.22
C MET A 157 -16.20 15.54 2.70
N ALA A 158 -16.60 16.69 2.15
CA ALA A 158 -16.79 16.89 0.71
C ALA A 158 -15.56 17.58 0.09
N GLY A 159 -14.39 16.95 0.23
CA GLY A 159 -13.18 17.35 -0.46
C GLY A 159 -13.12 16.78 -1.89
N PRO A 160 -12.25 17.31 -2.76
CA PRO A 160 -12.05 16.74 -4.09
C PRO A 160 -11.47 15.31 -3.99
N PRO A 161 -11.87 14.39 -4.90
CA PRO A 161 -11.55 12.96 -4.80
C PRO A 161 -10.05 12.67 -4.81
N GLU A 162 -9.24 13.53 -5.44
CA GLU A 162 -7.79 13.37 -5.44
C GLU A 162 -7.15 13.61 -4.06
N LEU A 163 -7.76 14.42 -3.19
CA LEU A 163 -7.25 14.70 -1.84
C LEU A 163 -7.87 13.79 -0.77
N PHE A 164 -8.84 12.96 -1.15
CA PHE A 164 -9.48 12.05 -0.22
C PHE A 164 -8.48 11.09 0.43
N ASP A 165 -8.50 10.99 1.76
CA ASP A 165 -7.65 10.03 2.46
C ASP A 165 -8.23 8.61 2.38
N LEU A 166 -7.58 7.78 1.57
CA LEU A 166 -7.89 6.37 1.44
C LEU A 166 -7.62 5.59 2.73
N MET A 167 -6.81 6.10 3.66
CA MET A 167 -6.46 5.39 4.91
C MET A 167 -5.98 3.95 4.64
N LEU A 168 -5.08 3.80 3.66
CA LEU A 168 -4.44 2.51 3.38
C LEU A 168 -3.65 2.03 4.62
N PRO A 169 -3.46 0.71 4.80
CA PRO A 169 -2.77 0.18 5.97
C PRO A 169 -1.41 0.82 6.26
N SER A 170 -0.67 1.18 5.20
CA SER A 170 0.63 1.86 5.30
C SER A 170 0.56 3.26 5.93
N LYS A 171 -0.60 3.93 5.87
CA LYS A 171 -0.82 5.27 6.45
C LYS A 171 -1.50 5.23 7.82
N VAL A 172 -2.27 4.18 8.10
CA VAL A 172 -3.03 4.06 9.35
C VAL A 172 -2.14 3.66 10.53
N VAL A 173 -1.18 2.75 10.32
CA VAL A 173 -0.31 2.24 11.42
C VAL A 173 0.62 3.32 11.99
N ALA A 174 0.89 4.40 11.26
CA ALA A 174 1.74 5.49 11.74
C ALA A 174 1.06 6.42 12.78
N ASN A 175 -0.27 6.33 12.94
CA ASN A 175 -1.06 7.19 13.83
C ASN A 175 -1.67 6.45 15.05
N LEU A 176 -1.35 5.16 15.20
CA LEU A 176 -1.69 4.35 16.37
C LEU A 176 -0.49 4.25 17.31
#